data_AF-B5CQE0-F1
#
_entry.id   AF-B5CQE0-F1
#
_cell.length_a   1.000
_cell.length_b   1.000
_cell.length_c   1.000
_cell.angle_alpha   90.00
_cell.angle_beta   90.00
_cell.angle_gamma   90.00
#
_symmetry.space_group_name_H-M   'P 1'
#
loop_
_entity.id
_entity.type
_entity.pdbx_description
1 polymer ?
#
loop_
_entity_poly.entity_id
_entity_poly.type
_entity_poly.pdbx_seq_one_letter_code
_entity_poly.pdbx_strand_id
1 'polypeptide(L)'
;MANFTSNTYTLKRKILTFSNKISKQLSKPDRKFTADITYGMLASQSCLLTDVVDQLHEDSKKINIVDRLSRHLDKGTPGKAAVIDEIDDTHISKIPIPLLRNHDVQEKINTLALEANKKRYEAYKLE
;
A
#
# COMPACT_ATOMS: atom_id res chain seq x y z
N MET A 1 12.14 -12.89 -33.79
CA MET A 1 12.03 -11.54 -33.20
C MET A 1 10.64 -11.19 -32.63
N ALA A 2 9.72 -12.14 -32.44
CA ALA A 2 8.31 -11.84 -32.08
C ALA A 2 7.99 -11.93 -30.56
N ASN A 3 8.90 -12.47 -29.75
CA ASN A 3 8.57 -12.84 -28.36
C ASN A 3 8.88 -11.76 -27.31
N PHE A 4 9.74 -10.78 -27.63
CA PHE A 4 10.12 -9.72 -26.68
C PHE A 4 9.07 -8.61 -26.58
N THR A 5 8.43 -8.23 -27.69
CA THR A 5 7.42 -7.15 -27.73
C THR A 5 6.10 -7.54 -27.09
N SER A 6 5.66 -8.79 -27.27
CA SER A 6 4.46 -9.34 -26.62
C SER A 6 4.64 -9.42 -25.09
N ASN A 7 5.86 -9.65 -24.62
CA ASN A 7 6.18 -9.68 -23.20
C ASN A 7 6.03 -8.28 -22.56
N THR A 8 6.46 -7.22 -23.25
CA THR A 8 6.38 -5.83 -22.72
C THR A 8 4.94 -5.34 -22.61
N TYR A 9 4.11 -5.57 -23.62
CA TYR A 9 2.69 -5.22 -23.57
C TYR A 9 1.94 -6.02 -22.49
N THR A 10 2.23 -7.32 -22.41
CA THR A 10 1.68 -8.21 -21.37
C THR A 10 2.07 -7.76 -19.97
N LEU A 11 3.33 -7.35 -19.78
CA LEU A 11 3.85 -6.87 -18.50
C LEU A 11 3.23 -5.54 -18.09
N LYS A 12 3.14 -4.56 -19.01
CA LYS A 12 2.43 -3.30 -18.78
C LYS A 12 1.00 -3.57 -18.31
N ARG A 13 0.27 -4.45 -19.01
CA ARG A 13 -1.09 -4.83 -18.63
C ARG A 13 -1.18 -5.48 -17.26
N LYS A 14 -0.24 -6.36 -16.90
CA LYS A 14 -0.17 -7.00 -15.57
C LYS A 14 0.08 -5.97 -14.46
N ILE A 15 1.03 -5.06 -14.65
CA ILE A 15 1.34 -3.98 -13.68
C ILE A 15 0.13 -3.07 -13.49
N LEU A 16 -0.51 -2.64 -14.58
CA LEU A 16 -1.70 -1.81 -14.50
C LEU A 16 -2.87 -2.55 -13.84
N THR A 17 -3.06 -3.84 -14.13
CA THR A 17 -4.11 -4.66 -13.49
C THR A 17 -3.85 -4.79 -11.99
N PHE A 18 -2.61 -5.06 -11.59
CA PHE A 18 -2.22 -5.14 -10.19
C PHE A 18 -2.44 -3.81 -9.46
N SER A 19 -1.95 -2.71 -10.05
CA SER A 19 -2.10 -1.36 -9.49
C SER A 19 -3.57 -1.01 -9.28
N ASN A 20 -4.44 -1.29 -10.25
CA ASN A 20 -5.88 -1.07 -10.14
C ASN A 20 -6.56 -1.91 -9.05
N LYS A 21 -6.06 -3.13 -8.77
CA LYS A 21 -6.60 -3.98 -7.70
C LYS A 21 -6.31 -3.40 -6.32
N ILE A 22 -5.07 -2.94 -6.08
CA ILE A 22 -4.68 -2.38 -4.78
C ILE A 22 -5.26 -0.98 -4.57
N SER A 23 -5.48 -0.21 -5.63
CA SER A 23 -6.04 1.14 -5.56
C SER A 23 -7.56 1.19 -5.79
N LYS A 24 -8.27 0.07 -5.61
CA LYS A 24 -9.71 -0.03 -5.95
C LYS A 24 -10.59 0.92 -5.14
N GLN A 25 -10.19 1.24 -3.91
CA GLN A 25 -10.91 2.12 -2.98
C GLN A 25 -10.66 3.61 -3.23
N LEU A 26 -9.71 3.93 -4.12
CA LEU A 26 -9.36 5.30 -4.45
C LEU A 26 -10.28 5.87 -5.53
N SER A 27 -10.33 7.19 -5.59
CA SER A 27 -11.05 7.90 -6.63
C SER A 27 -10.47 7.56 -8.02
N LYS A 28 -11.25 7.77 -9.09
CA LYS A 28 -10.76 7.58 -10.47
C LYS A 28 -9.43 8.30 -10.76
N PRO A 29 -9.24 9.60 -10.39
CA PRO A 29 -7.96 10.27 -10.63
C PRO A 29 -6.81 9.68 -9.81
N ASP A 30 -7.02 9.32 -8.54
CA ASP A 30 -5.98 8.73 -7.69
C ASP A 30 -5.57 7.33 -8.14
N ARG A 31 -6.54 6.53 -8.60
CA ARG A 31 -6.27 5.21 -9.19
C ARG A 31 -5.46 5.33 -10.48
N LYS A 32 -5.80 6.28 -11.35
CA LYS A 32 -5.02 6.56 -12.56
C LYS A 32 -3.60 6.96 -12.19
N PHE A 33 -3.45 7.92 -11.29
CA PHE A 33 -2.15 8.38 -10.80
C PHE A 33 -1.32 7.22 -10.23
N THR A 34 -1.90 6.38 -9.37
CA THR A 34 -1.23 5.21 -8.77
C THR A 34 -0.74 4.25 -9.84
N ALA A 35 -1.57 3.95 -10.84
CA ALA A 35 -1.21 3.04 -11.93
C ALA A 35 -0.11 3.63 -12.83
N ASP A 36 -0.20 4.91 -13.18
CA ASP A 36 0.77 5.61 -14.02
C ASP A 36 2.13 5.68 -13.33
N ILE A 37 2.20 6.13 -12.07
CA ILE A 37 3.45 6.20 -11.31
C ILE A 37 4.06 4.81 -11.10
N THR A 38 3.27 3.81 -10.70
CA THR A 38 3.78 2.45 -10.48
C THR A 38 4.38 1.86 -11.74
N TYR A 39 3.67 1.98 -12.87
CA TYR A 39 4.18 1.49 -14.14
C TYR A 39 5.40 2.28 -14.61
N GLY A 40 5.35 3.61 -14.57
CA GLY A 40 6.44 4.46 -15.05
C GLY A 40 7.72 4.30 -14.23
N MET A 41 7.63 4.13 -12.90
CA MET A 41 8.80 3.82 -12.05
C MET A 41 9.41 2.46 -12.37
N LEU A 42 8.57 1.42 -12.54
CA LEU A 42 9.06 0.08 -12.87
C LEU A 42 9.68 0.02 -14.28
N ALA A 43 9.10 0.72 -15.25
CA ALA A 43 9.57 0.74 -16.62
C ALA A 43 10.86 1.57 -16.77
N SER A 44 10.94 2.73 -16.10
CA SER A 44 12.12 3.60 -16.16
C SER A 44 13.24 3.17 -15.22
N GLN A 45 12.93 2.35 -14.21
CA GLN A 45 13.81 2.05 -13.07
C GLN A 45 14.32 3.33 -12.39
N SER A 46 13.51 4.39 -12.40
CA SER A 46 13.84 5.71 -11.90
C SER A 46 12.68 6.26 -11.07
N CYS A 47 13.01 7.11 -10.11
CA CYS A 47 12.05 7.91 -9.36
C CYS A 47 11.92 9.35 -9.92
N LEU A 48 12.74 9.72 -10.92
CA LEU A 48 12.67 11.03 -11.55
C LEU A 48 11.41 11.09 -12.42
N LEU A 49 10.53 12.05 -12.16
CA LEU A 49 9.28 12.21 -12.92
C LEU A 49 9.51 12.37 -14.41
N THR A 50 10.63 12.98 -14.82
CA THR A 50 11.01 13.10 -16.23
C THR A 50 11.16 11.74 -16.91
N ASP A 51 11.79 10.78 -16.23
CA ASP A 51 12.09 9.46 -16.78
C ASP A 51 10.85 8.57 -16.72
N VAL A 52 10.07 8.70 -15.64
CA VAL A 52 8.76 8.06 -15.47
C VAL A 52 7.83 8.45 -16.61
N VAL A 53 7.74 9.76 -16.91
CA VAL A 53 6.86 10.29 -17.97
C VAL A 53 7.25 9.79 -19.35
N ASP A 54 8.55 9.62 -19.64
CA ASP A 54 8.99 9.08 -20.92
C ASP A 54 8.45 7.65 -21.16
N GLN A 55 8.16 6.90 -20.09
CA GLN A 55 7.61 5.55 -20.20
C GLN A 55 6.08 5.51 -20.31
N LEU A 56 5.36 6.59 -19.97
CA LEU A 56 3.89 6.61 -19.97
C LEU A 56 3.29 6.64 -21.38
N HIS A 57 4.01 7.22 -22.35
CA HIS A 57 3.56 7.37 -23.75
C HIS A 57 2.18 8.04 -23.85
N GLU A 58 1.98 9.15 -23.13
CA GLU A 58 0.75 9.95 -23.24
C GLU A 58 0.84 10.95 -24.40
N ASP A 59 -0.28 11.19 -25.08
CA ASP A 59 -0.43 12.18 -26.14
C ASP A 59 -0.49 13.62 -25.57
N SER A 60 0.54 14.03 -24.84
CA SER A 60 0.68 15.38 -24.30
C SER A 60 2.15 15.78 -24.22
N LYS A 61 2.43 17.08 -24.09
CA LYS A 61 3.80 17.55 -23.89
C LYS A 61 4.32 17.03 -22.55
N LYS A 62 5.56 16.53 -22.52
CA LYS A 62 6.24 16.01 -21.32
C LYS A 62 6.09 16.93 -20.10
N ILE A 63 6.30 18.24 -20.30
CA ILE A 63 6.16 19.24 -19.22
C ILE A 63 4.76 19.28 -18.59
N ASN A 64 3.70 19.09 -19.37
CA ASN A 64 2.32 19.09 -18.87
C ASN A 64 2.05 17.85 -18.02
N ILE A 65 2.63 16.71 -18.41
CA ILE A 65 2.49 15.45 -17.68
C ILE A 65 3.26 15.54 -16.37
N VAL A 66 4.51 16.02 -16.41
CA VAL A 66 5.34 16.26 -15.22
C VAL A 66 4.63 17.21 -14.26
N ASP A 67 4.13 18.36 -14.73
CA ASP A 67 3.41 19.33 -13.92
C ASP A 67 2.15 18.72 -13.28
N ARG A 68 1.35 17.97 -14.05
CA ARG A 68 0.16 17.28 -13.53
C ARG A 68 0.50 16.24 -12.46
N LEU A 69 1.52 15.41 -12.67
CA LEU A 69 1.95 14.40 -11.70
C LEU A 69 2.55 15.03 -10.45
N SER A 70 3.35 16.10 -10.60
CA SER A 70 3.93 16.87 -9.49
C SER A 70 2.82 17.47 -8.62
N ARG A 71 1.83 18.14 -9.24
CA ARG A 71 0.68 18.70 -8.49
C ARG A 71 -0.17 17.63 -7.80
N HIS A 72 -0.17 16.40 -8.29
CA HIS A 72 -0.85 15.30 -7.60
C HIS A 72 -0.05 14.86 -6.37
N LEU A 73 1.27 14.83 -6.45
CA LEU A 73 2.15 14.58 -5.29
C LEU A 73 2.06 15.68 -4.24
N ASP A 74 1.96 16.94 -4.64
CA ASP A 74 1.83 18.08 -3.73
C ASP A 74 0.55 18.04 -2.88
N LYS A 75 -0.49 17.34 -3.36
CA LYS A 75 -1.74 17.11 -2.60
C LYS A 75 -1.58 16.06 -1.50
N GLY A 76 -0.47 15.31 -1.50
CA GLY A 76 -0.22 14.21 -0.57
C GLY A 76 -1.01 12.94 -0.90
N THR A 77 -0.93 11.96 0.01
CA THR A 77 -1.62 10.67 -0.12
C THR A 77 -3.08 10.80 0.38
N PRO A 78 -4.08 10.36 -0.40
CA PRO A 78 -5.46 10.33 0.08
C PRO A 78 -5.58 9.49 1.36
N GLY A 79 -6.42 9.89 2.33
CA GLY A 79 -6.59 9.15 3.60
C GLY A 79 -6.91 7.65 3.39
N LYS A 80 -7.77 7.34 2.41
CA LYS A 80 -8.08 5.94 2.01
C LYS A 80 -6.91 5.15 1.41
N ALA A 81 -5.83 5.82 0.99
CA ALA A 81 -4.58 5.20 0.55
C ALA A 81 -3.55 5.14 1.69
N ALA A 82 -3.76 5.87 2.79
CA ALA A 82 -2.93 5.77 3.97
C ALA A 82 -3.28 4.48 4.71
N VAL A 83 -2.29 3.59 4.84
CA VAL A 83 -2.38 2.34 5.62
C VAL A 83 -2.79 2.61 7.08
N ILE A 84 -2.62 3.84 7.52
CA ILE A 84 -2.90 4.36 8.86
C ILE A 84 -4.39 4.22 9.23
N ASP A 85 -5.31 4.35 8.27
CA ASP A 85 -6.76 4.19 8.53
C ASP A 85 -7.23 2.73 8.46
N GLU A 86 -6.44 1.84 7.85
CA GLU A 86 -6.79 0.42 7.63
C GLU A 86 -6.15 -0.51 8.66
N ILE A 87 -5.09 -0.10 9.36
CA ILE A 87 -4.50 -0.81 10.49
C ILE A 87 -4.88 -0.06 11.77
N ASP A 88 -6.05 -0.39 12.32
CA ASP A 88 -6.45 0.10 13.64
C ASP A 88 -5.93 -0.83 14.76
N ASP A 89 -5.94 -0.35 16.00
CA ASP A 89 -5.54 -1.14 17.17
C ASP A 89 -6.37 -2.43 17.31
N THR A 90 -7.57 -2.47 16.72
CA THR A 90 -8.43 -3.65 16.71
C THR A 90 -7.93 -4.72 15.74
N HIS A 91 -7.35 -4.33 14.60
CA HIS A 91 -6.71 -5.23 13.65
C HIS A 91 -5.41 -5.78 14.24
N ILE A 92 -4.59 -4.95 14.87
CA ILE A 92 -3.33 -5.39 15.51
C ILE A 92 -3.61 -6.37 16.65
N SER A 93 -4.60 -6.08 17.51
CA SER A 93 -4.98 -6.97 18.62
C SER A 93 -5.59 -8.30 18.18
N LYS A 94 -6.13 -8.39 16.96
CA LYS A 94 -6.68 -9.62 16.38
C LYS A 94 -5.64 -10.48 15.67
N ILE A 95 -4.42 -9.97 15.43
CA ILE A 95 -3.35 -10.79 14.85
C ILE A 95 -2.89 -11.76 15.94
N PRO A 96 -3.16 -13.08 15.80
CA PRO A 96 -2.65 -14.03 16.77
C PRO A 96 -1.13 -14.06 16.62
N ILE A 97 -0.39 -13.60 17.63
CA ILE A 97 1.07 -13.77 17.69
C ILE A 97 1.30 -15.25 18.00
N PRO A 98 1.68 -16.10 17.03
CA PRO A 98 1.75 -17.54 17.24
C PRO A 98 3.06 -17.85 17.98
N LEU A 99 3.00 -17.80 19.31
CA LEU A 99 4.16 -18.12 20.15
C LEU A 99 4.40 -19.63 20.22
N LEU A 100 3.36 -20.46 20.00
CA LEU A 100 3.43 -21.92 20.09
C LEU A 100 2.48 -22.58 19.08
N ARG A 101 2.82 -23.79 18.61
CA ARG A 101 1.96 -24.57 17.69
C ARG A 101 0.71 -25.16 18.36
N ASN A 102 0.67 -25.17 19.70
CA ASN A 102 -0.44 -25.76 20.46
C ASN A 102 -1.40 -24.65 20.92
N HIS A 103 -2.61 -24.69 20.36
CA HIS A 103 -3.66 -23.69 20.54
C HIS A 103 -4.16 -23.60 21.99
N ASP A 104 -4.29 -24.73 22.68
CA ASP A 104 -4.84 -24.78 24.04
C ASP A 104 -3.90 -24.15 25.06
N VAL A 105 -2.60 -24.40 24.91
CA VAL A 105 -1.56 -23.80 25.76
C VAL A 105 -1.47 -22.30 25.53
N GLN A 106 -1.61 -21.87 24.26
CA GLN A 106 -1.59 -20.46 23.89
C GLN A 106 -2.78 -19.70 24.48
N GLU A 107 -3.98 -20.26 24.41
CA GLU A 107 -5.19 -19.65 24.98
C GLU A 107 -5.07 -19.48 26.50
N LYS A 108 -4.51 -20.48 27.20
CA LYS A 108 -4.27 -20.40 28.64
C LYS A 108 -3.28 -19.30 29.02
N ILE A 109 -2.17 -19.17 28.26
CA ILE A 109 -1.16 -18.13 28.49
C ILE A 109 -1.75 -16.74 28.22
N ASN A 110 -2.50 -16.58 27.13
CA ASN A 110 -3.13 -15.31 26.77
C ASN A 110 -4.13 -14.85 27.86
N THR A 111 -4.95 -15.78 28.37
CA THR A 111 -5.90 -15.50 29.45
C THR A 111 -5.17 -15.04 30.72
N LEU A 112 -4.09 -15.72 31.10
CA LEU A 112 -3.28 -15.37 32.27
C LEU A 112 -2.62 -13.98 32.11
N ALA A 113 -2.09 -13.68 30.92
CA ALA A 113 -1.46 -12.41 30.63
C ALA A 113 -2.46 -11.24 30.68
N LEU A 114 -3.67 -11.43 30.14
CA LEU A 114 -4.75 -10.44 30.21
C LEU A 114 -5.20 -10.19 31.66
N GLU A 115 -5.34 -11.24 32.46
CA GLU A 115 -5.69 -11.11 33.89
C GLU A 115 -4.60 -10.37 34.68
N ALA A 116 -3.33 -10.69 34.45
CA ALA A 116 -2.20 -10.03 35.09
C ALA A 116 -2.13 -8.53 34.71
N ASN A 117 -2.34 -8.19 33.45
CA ASN A 117 -2.37 -6.80 33.00
C ASN A 117 -3.54 -6.02 33.62
N LYS A 118 -4.71 -6.65 33.74
CA LYS A 118 -5.86 -6.04 34.41
C LYS A 118 -5.57 -5.73 35.87
N LYS A 119 -4.96 -6.68 36.60
CA LYS A 119 -4.55 -6.48 38.01
C LYS A 119 -3.51 -5.37 38.17
N ARG A 120 -2.54 -5.27 37.26
CA ARG A 120 -1.57 -4.15 37.26
C ARG A 120 -2.25 -2.81 37.04
N TYR A 121 -3.20 -2.75 36.12
CA TYR A 121 -3.97 -1.53 35.86
C TYR A 121 -4.86 -1.12 37.03
N GLU A 122 -5.47 -2.09 37.72
CA GLU A 122 -6.23 -1.85 38.95
C GLU A 122 -5.32 -1.34 40.08
N ALA A 123 -4.12 -1.89 40.23
CA ALA A 123 -3.14 -1.41 41.21
C ALA A 123 -2.71 0.05 40.95
N TYR A 124 -2.46 0.43 39.70
CA TYR A 124 -2.15 1.82 39.34
C TYR A 124 -3.30 2.80 39.60
N LYS A 125 -4.55 2.34 39.68
CA LYS A 125 -5.71 3.19 39.99
C LYS A 125 -5.93 3.39 41.48
N LEU A 126 -5.23 2.63 42.32
CA LEU A 126 -5.33 2.68 43.77
C LEU A 126 -4.19 3.52 44.40
N GLU A 127 -3.19 3.91 43.60
CA GLU A 127 -2.23 4.98 43.90
C GLU A 127 -2.79 6.36 43.50
#